data_AF-A0A9D7H1L7-F1
#
_entry.id   AF-A0A9D7H1L7-F1
#
_cell.length_a   1.000
_cell.length_b   1.000
_cell.length_c   1.000
_cell.angle_alpha   90.00
_cell.angle_beta   90.00
_cell.angle_gamma   90.00
#
_symmetry.space_group_name_H-M   'P 1'
#
loop_
_entity.id
_entity.type
_entity.pdbx_description
1 polymer ?
#
loop_
_entity_poly.entity_id
_entity_poly.type
_entity_poly.pdbx_seq_one_letter_code
_entity_poly.pdbx_strand_id
1 'polypeptide(L)'
;MFLALALSVAGVALVCTASCLPDLQIDAAQPPRPPGEDRCGDGRIAAEGDAGEQCDPGDAGVAPGCTAQCALDCADGVLDPATNHCYFREKDATFKQAGAACASRGAHIVTFRDGAERQLASSLVSALSWVGLTQEVASGGYAAAAAGEPGFAAECPGCFAPGDGGPFPRSPSAPGNCVADDGRAPSYLLVDCASPLAVVCEREPPGAFGDQCSGGYCVAVPETRGKKRYLYVPVPAAAEEAKGGCEALGGSLVLFDSASEREAVLAELQRLALLRSARLIADEAWVGLAAPGDGGGFLWDDGRAESTRPPLWGVSEPRRAEGRAVVLIVPPTAVTDISVQLARVVDERERRPYLCQY
;
A
#
# COMPACT_ATOMS: atom_id res chain seq x y z
N MET A 1 70.62 -6.13 40.35
CA MET A 1 69.26 -5.70 40.74
C MET A 1 68.70 -4.88 39.57
N PHE A 2 68.14 -5.56 38.57
CA PHE A 2 67.47 -4.94 37.42
C PHE A 2 65.97 -5.14 37.62
N LEU A 3 65.22 -4.05 37.73
CA LEU A 3 63.77 -4.05 37.91
C LEU A 3 63.12 -3.95 36.52
N ALA A 4 62.41 -5.00 36.10
CA ALA A 4 61.59 -4.99 34.89
C ALA A 4 60.20 -4.46 35.26
N LEU A 5 59.76 -3.40 34.58
CA LEU A 5 58.41 -2.85 34.65
C LEU A 5 57.55 -3.57 33.59
N ALA A 6 56.58 -4.39 34.03
CA ALA A 6 55.55 -4.93 33.15
C ALA A 6 54.29 -4.05 33.24
N LEU A 7 53.91 -3.41 32.13
CA LEU A 7 52.59 -2.78 31.97
C LEU A 7 51.58 -3.85 31.56
N SER A 8 50.59 -4.10 32.41
CA SER A 8 49.41 -4.90 32.11
C SER A 8 48.33 -4.02 31.46
N VAL A 9 48.00 -4.31 30.20
CA VAL A 9 46.84 -3.73 29.50
C VAL A 9 45.61 -4.56 29.88
N ALA A 10 44.71 -3.97 30.66
CA ALA A 10 43.40 -4.57 30.94
C ALA A 10 42.49 -4.36 29.73
N GLY A 11 42.21 -5.43 29.00
CA GLY A 11 41.18 -5.45 27.96
C GLY A 11 39.80 -5.32 28.59
N VAL A 12 39.09 -4.25 28.28
CA VAL A 12 37.66 -4.11 28.59
C VAL A 12 36.90 -4.95 27.57
N ALA A 13 36.43 -6.12 27.99
CA ALA A 13 35.48 -6.91 27.24
C ALA A 13 34.13 -6.19 27.26
N LEU A 14 33.70 -5.71 26.09
CA LEU A 14 32.38 -5.15 25.86
C LEU A 14 31.36 -6.30 25.99
N VAL A 15 30.65 -6.36 27.11
CA VAL A 15 29.55 -7.29 27.31
C VAL A 15 28.37 -6.76 26.49
N CYS A 16 28.13 -7.36 25.32
CA CYS A 16 26.88 -7.21 24.59
C CYS A 16 25.76 -7.75 25.47
N THR A 17 24.99 -6.86 26.09
CA THR A 17 23.71 -7.21 26.69
C THR A 17 22.73 -7.44 25.55
N ALA A 18 22.61 -8.69 25.14
CA ALA A 18 21.49 -9.15 24.32
C ALA A 18 20.21 -8.76 25.07
N SER A 19 19.54 -7.73 24.58
CA SER A 19 18.22 -7.35 25.06
C SER A 19 17.27 -8.45 24.61
N CYS A 20 16.95 -9.36 25.53
CA CYS A 20 15.95 -10.39 25.32
C CYS A 20 14.62 -9.69 25.01
N LEU A 21 14.23 -9.67 23.73
CA LEU A 21 12.82 -9.53 23.37
C LEU A 21 12.10 -10.65 24.13
N PRO A 22 11.14 -10.34 25.02
CA PRO A 22 10.40 -11.37 25.71
C PRO A 22 9.73 -12.25 24.65
N ASP A 23 9.89 -13.55 24.85
CA ASP A 23 9.36 -14.67 24.07
C ASP A 23 7.98 -14.31 23.49
N LEU A 24 8.01 -13.80 22.25
CA LEU A 24 6.81 -13.33 21.56
C LEU A 24 6.19 -14.58 20.97
N GLN A 25 5.48 -15.32 21.82
CA GLN A 25 4.59 -16.37 21.36
C GLN A 25 3.57 -15.70 20.45
N ILE A 26 3.83 -15.76 19.14
CA ILE A 26 2.77 -15.70 18.16
C ILE A 26 1.93 -16.92 18.50
N ASP A 27 0.83 -16.69 19.22
CA ASP A 27 -0.21 -17.68 19.35
C ASP A 27 -0.43 -18.24 17.94
N ALA A 28 -0.22 -19.55 17.80
CA ALA A 28 -0.60 -20.26 16.59
C ALA A 28 -1.97 -19.71 16.17
N ALA A 29 -2.09 -19.31 14.90
CA ALA A 29 -3.28 -18.71 14.31
C ALA A 29 -4.52 -19.16 15.08
N GLN A 30 -5.24 -18.22 15.72
CA GLN A 30 -6.34 -18.53 16.62
C GLN A 30 -7.12 -19.73 16.08
N PRO A 31 -7.34 -20.79 16.90
CA PRO A 31 -7.98 -22.00 16.41
C PRO A 31 -9.26 -21.61 15.68
N PRO A 32 -9.53 -22.19 14.50
CA PRO A 32 -10.68 -21.78 13.69
C PRO A 32 -11.93 -21.81 14.56
N ARG A 33 -12.60 -20.65 14.68
CA ARG A 33 -13.79 -20.50 15.52
C ARG A 33 -14.85 -21.50 15.01
N PRO A 34 -15.52 -22.26 15.90
CA PRO A 34 -16.37 -23.39 15.52
C PRO A 34 -17.42 -23.00 14.45
N PRO A 35 -17.71 -23.91 13.51
CA PRO A 35 -18.66 -23.63 12.43
C PRO A 35 -20.09 -23.46 12.97
N GLY A 36 -20.75 -22.33 12.67
CA GLY A 36 -22.18 -22.14 12.93
C GLY A 36 -22.61 -20.84 13.62
N GLU A 37 -21.70 -19.95 14.01
CA GLU A 37 -22.06 -18.54 14.27
C GLU A 37 -21.94 -17.76 12.96
N ASP A 38 -22.97 -17.00 12.59
CA ASP A 38 -22.99 -16.13 11.42
C ASP A 38 -21.71 -15.25 11.45
N ARG A 39 -20.75 -15.58 10.57
CA ARG A 39 -19.42 -14.95 10.52
C ARG A 39 -19.49 -13.49 10.05
N CYS A 40 -20.61 -13.12 9.41
CA CYS A 40 -20.82 -11.82 8.82
C CYS A 40 -21.28 -10.81 9.87
N GLY A 41 -20.50 -9.76 10.08
CA GLY A 41 -20.83 -8.65 10.96
C GLY A 41 -19.79 -8.35 12.04
N ASP A 42 -18.62 -9.00 12.04
CA ASP A 42 -17.54 -8.66 12.98
C ASP A 42 -16.61 -7.55 12.45
N GLY A 43 -16.84 -7.13 11.20
CA GLY A 43 -16.12 -6.07 10.50
C GLY A 43 -14.81 -6.52 9.89
N ARG A 44 -14.54 -7.82 9.78
CA ARG A 44 -13.27 -8.38 9.29
C ARG A 44 -13.48 -9.37 8.17
N ILE A 45 -12.56 -9.31 7.21
CA ILE A 45 -12.53 -10.24 6.09
C ILE A 45 -11.52 -11.33 6.45
N ALA A 46 -12.00 -12.53 6.75
CA ALA A 46 -11.14 -13.65 7.14
C ALA A 46 -10.21 -14.07 5.98
N ALA A 47 -8.90 -13.98 6.20
CA ALA A 47 -7.92 -14.27 5.15
C ALA A 47 -7.67 -15.77 4.89
N GLU A 48 -7.94 -16.67 5.85
CA GLU A 48 -7.76 -18.12 5.70
C GLU A 48 -8.80 -18.94 6.49
N GLY A 49 -9.41 -19.94 5.87
CA GLY A 49 -10.20 -21.00 6.54
C GLY A 49 -11.72 -20.79 6.60
N ASP A 50 -12.43 -21.36 5.62
CA ASP A 50 -13.83 -21.81 5.68
C ASP A 50 -14.99 -20.79 5.85
N ALA A 51 -14.75 -19.47 5.81
CA ALA A 51 -15.87 -18.50 5.91
C ALA A 51 -16.45 -18.11 4.55
N GLY A 52 -15.61 -18.05 3.50
CA GLY A 52 -16.03 -17.60 2.17
C GLY A 52 -16.37 -16.10 2.08
N GLU A 53 -16.12 -15.33 3.13
CA GLU A 53 -16.41 -13.90 3.17
C GLU A 53 -15.45 -13.11 2.30
N GLN A 54 -16.01 -12.20 1.52
CA GLN A 54 -15.32 -11.33 0.58
C GLN A 54 -15.40 -9.85 1.03
N CYS A 55 -16.29 -9.56 1.99
CA CYS A 55 -16.51 -8.28 2.63
C CYS A 55 -17.13 -8.50 4.01
N ASP A 56 -16.97 -7.56 4.94
CA ASP A 56 -17.69 -7.53 6.22
C ASP A 56 -17.82 -6.08 6.72
N PRO A 57 -19.01 -5.46 6.64
CA PRO A 57 -19.22 -4.08 7.07
C PRO A 57 -19.39 -3.90 8.59
N GLY A 58 -19.31 -4.98 9.37
CA GLY A 58 -19.56 -5.01 10.80
C GLY A 58 -21.05 -5.08 11.17
N ASP A 59 -21.33 -4.94 12.47
CA ASP A 59 -22.67 -4.96 13.09
C ASP A 59 -23.69 -3.98 12.47
N ALA A 60 -23.22 -3.04 11.63
CA ALA A 60 -24.05 -2.11 10.92
C ALA A 60 -25.01 -2.78 9.91
N GLY A 61 -24.69 -3.98 9.41
CA GLY A 61 -25.54 -4.75 8.49
C GLY A 61 -25.79 -4.08 7.13
N VAL A 62 -25.35 -4.73 6.05
CA VAL A 62 -25.50 -4.27 4.63
C VAL A 62 -24.91 -2.88 4.39
N ALA A 63 -23.60 -2.82 4.11
CA ALA A 63 -22.99 -1.65 3.46
C ALA A 63 -23.14 -1.74 1.93
N PRO A 64 -23.11 -0.61 1.20
CA PRO A 64 -22.99 -0.64 -0.25
C PRO A 64 -21.81 -1.53 -0.66
N GLY A 65 -22.08 -2.54 -1.46
CA GLY A 65 -21.04 -3.46 -1.92
C GLY A 65 -20.89 -4.76 -1.14
N CYS A 66 -21.68 -4.99 -0.08
CA CYS A 66 -21.63 -6.22 0.68
C CYS A 66 -23.03 -6.79 0.96
N THR A 67 -23.23 -8.05 0.60
CA THR A 67 -24.48 -8.78 0.88
C THR A 67 -24.57 -9.16 2.37
N ALA A 68 -25.75 -9.56 2.81
CA ALA A 68 -25.96 -10.10 4.17
C ALA A 68 -25.24 -11.45 4.41
N GLN A 69 -24.68 -12.06 3.37
CA GLN A 69 -23.86 -13.27 3.46
C GLN A 69 -22.36 -12.95 3.33
N CYS A 70 -21.98 -11.68 3.48
CA CYS A 70 -20.60 -11.23 3.39
C CYS A 70 -19.92 -11.59 2.05
N ALA A 71 -20.71 -11.71 0.99
CA ALA A 71 -20.24 -11.77 -0.39
C ALA A 71 -20.27 -10.37 -1.01
N LEU A 72 -19.28 -10.08 -1.86
CA LEU A 72 -19.20 -8.80 -2.56
C LEU A 72 -20.35 -8.64 -3.54
N ASP A 73 -20.92 -7.44 -3.57
CA ASP A 73 -21.96 -7.06 -4.53
C ASP A 73 -21.48 -5.83 -5.33
N CYS A 74 -20.91 -6.07 -6.50
CA CYS A 74 -20.52 -4.98 -7.40
C CYS A 74 -21.71 -4.35 -8.15
N ALA A 75 -22.96 -4.69 -7.77
CA ALA A 75 -24.18 -4.25 -8.41
C ALA A 75 -24.16 -4.52 -9.93
N ASP A 76 -24.22 -3.47 -10.74
CA ASP A 76 -24.16 -3.50 -12.20
C ASP A 76 -22.73 -3.40 -12.77
N GLY A 77 -21.71 -3.52 -11.89
CA GLY A 77 -20.29 -3.44 -12.22
C GLY A 77 -19.59 -4.79 -12.40
N VAL A 78 -18.26 -4.72 -12.37
CA VAL A 78 -17.34 -5.87 -12.44
C VAL A 78 -16.51 -5.98 -11.17
N LEU A 79 -16.26 -7.22 -10.75
CA LEU A 79 -15.38 -7.56 -9.63
C LEU A 79 -13.98 -7.88 -10.17
N ASP A 80 -12.94 -7.31 -9.58
CA ASP A 80 -11.58 -7.83 -9.71
C ASP A 80 -11.37 -8.98 -8.73
N PRO A 81 -11.23 -10.23 -9.20
CA PRO A 81 -11.06 -11.38 -8.30
C PRO A 81 -9.68 -11.41 -7.62
N ALA A 82 -8.71 -10.60 -8.06
CA ALA A 82 -7.38 -10.55 -7.46
C ALA A 82 -7.35 -9.64 -6.22
N THR A 83 -8.05 -8.51 -6.27
CA THR A 83 -8.01 -7.47 -5.22
C THR A 83 -9.33 -7.32 -4.47
N ASN A 84 -10.40 -7.96 -4.95
CA ASN A 84 -11.76 -7.77 -4.47
C ASN A 84 -12.34 -6.35 -4.69
N HIS A 85 -11.72 -5.53 -5.53
CA HIS A 85 -12.25 -4.20 -5.89
C HIS A 85 -13.44 -4.33 -6.85
N CYS A 86 -14.42 -3.44 -6.70
CA CYS A 86 -15.55 -3.32 -7.61
C CYS A 86 -15.40 -2.09 -8.50
N TYR A 87 -15.64 -2.25 -9.79
CA TYR A 87 -15.66 -1.14 -10.76
C TYR A 87 -17.05 -1.05 -11.40
N PHE A 88 -17.62 0.14 -11.45
CA PHE A 88 -18.95 0.33 -12.04
C PHE A 88 -19.07 1.68 -12.73
N ARG A 89 -19.98 1.75 -13.70
CA ARG A 89 -20.21 2.97 -14.48
C ARG A 89 -21.26 3.85 -13.82
N GLU A 90 -21.00 5.15 -13.81
CA GLU A 90 -21.99 6.18 -13.49
C GLU A 90 -22.40 6.98 -14.74
N LYS A 91 -23.41 7.83 -14.59
CA LYS A 91 -23.79 8.76 -15.66
C LYS A 91 -22.65 9.72 -15.97
N ASP A 92 -22.50 10.05 -17.25
CA ASP A 92 -21.53 11.02 -17.72
C ASP A 92 -21.70 12.35 -16.97
N ALA A 93 -20.60 12.91 -16.49
CA ALA A 93 -20.63 14.04 -15.57
C ALA A 93 -19.34 14.87 -15.65
N THR A 94 -19.38 16.07 -15.08
CA THR A 94 -18.15 16.85 -14.81
C THR A 94 -17.31 16.15 -13.73
N PHE A 95 -16.01 16.43 -13.66
CA PHE A 95 -15.11 15.77 -12.70
C PHE A 95 -15.62 15.90 -11.25
N LYS A 96 -16.07 17.09 -10.86
CA LYS A 96 -16.63 17.34 -9.52
C LYS A 96 -17.91 16.52 -9.25
N GLN A 97 -18.79 16.42 -10.24
CA GLN A 97 -20.03 15.64 -10.12
C GLN A 97 -19.76 14.14 -10.11
N ALA A 98 -18.78 13.68 -10.89
CA ALA A 98 -18.32 12.29 -10.90
C ALA A 98 -17.84 11.86 -9.52
N GLY A 99 -17.01 12.67 -8.86
CA GLY A 99 -16.55 12.40 -7.49
C GLY A 99 -17.71 12.27 -6.49
N ALA A 100 -18.70 13.17 -6.57
CA ALA A 100 -19.89 13.08 -5.72
C ALA A 100 -20.76 11.85 -6.02
N ALA A 101 -20.88 11.46 -7.29
CA ALA A 101 -21.63 10.28 -7.71
C ALA A 101 -20.99 8.99 -7.18
N CYS A 102 -19.67 8.82 -7.36
CA CYS A 102 -18.96 7.67 -6.81
C CYS A 102 -19.04 7.65 -5.27
N ALA A 103 -18.80 8.78 -4.60
CA ALA A 103 -18.85 8.87 -3.14
C ALA A 103 -20.21 8.47 -2.56
N SER A 104 -21.31 8.77 -3.27
CA SER A 104 -22.67 8.38 -2.83
C SER A 104 -22.90 6.86 -2.74
N ARG A 105 -22.04 6.07 -3.39
CA ARG A 105 -22.06 4.59 -3.39
C ARG A 105 -20.89 3.98 -2.61
N GLY A 106 -20.21 4.78 -1.79
CA GLY A 106 -19.03 4.37 -1.02
C GLY A 106 -17.82 4.08 -1.91
N ALA A 107 -17.66 4.84 -3.00
CA ALA A 107 -16.65 4.64 -4.03
C ALA A 107 -15.91 5.96 -4.34
N HIS A 108 -14.87 5.93 -5.16
CA HIS A 108 -14.23 7.11 -5.72
C HIS A 108 -14.11 7.02 -7.25
N ILE A 109 -13.71 8.11 -7.91
CA ILE A 109 -13.36 8.04 -9.33
C ILE A 109 -12.15 7.10 -9.45
N VAL A 110 -12.21 6.16 -10.37
CA VAL A 110 -11.19 5.11 -10.52
C VAL A 110 -9.77 5.69 -10.64
N THR A 111 -8.85 5.08 -9.92
CA THR A 111 -7.40 5.22 -10.07
C THR A 111 -6.83 3.90 -10.58
N PHE A 112 -5.56 3.89 -10.97
CA PHE A 112 -4.97 2.70 -11.56
C PHE A 112 -3.60 2.44 -10.93
N ARG A 113 -3.39 1.21 -10.48
CA ARG A 113 -2.11 0.71 -9.92
C ARG A 113 -1.28 -0.02 -10.94
N ASP A 114 -1.92 -0.62 -11.93
CA ASP A 114 -1.27 -1.34 -13.01
C ASP A 114 -2.13 -1.40 -14.29
N GLY A 115 -1.53 -1.98 -15.34
CA GLY A 115 -2.18 -2.11 -16.63
C GLY A 115 -3.36 -3.09 -16.64
N ALA A 116 -3.37 -4.09 -15.75
CA ALA A 116 -4.45 -5.08 -15.68
C ALA A 116 -5.71 -4.46 -15.09
N GLU A 117 -5.55 -3.70 -14.01
CA GLU A 117 -6.64 -2.91 -13.43
C GLU A 117 -7.21 -1.91 -14.44
N ARG A 118 -6.34 -1.13 -15.09
CA ARG A 118 -6.76 -0.18 -16.13
C ARG A 118 -7.56 -0.87 -17.22
N GLN A 119 -7.10 -2.03 -17.69
CA GLN A 119 -7.80 -2.78 -18.73
C GLN A 119 -9.20 -3.25 -18.27
N LEU A 120 -9.32 -3.72 -17.02
CA LEU A 120 -10.59 -4.16 -16.45
C LEU A 120 -11.59 -3.00 -16.35
N ALA A 121 -11.20 -1.91 -15.70
CA ALA A 121 -12.05 -0.76 -15.46
C ALA A 121 -12.43 -0.04 -16.77
N SER A 122 -11.47 0.18 -17.66
CA SER A 122 -11.71 0.85 -18.94
C SER A 122 -12.56 0.01 -19.90
N SER A 123 -12.79 -1.29 -19.62
CA SER A 123 -13.74 -2.11 -20.39
C SER A 123 -15.21 -1.73 -20.18
N LEU A 124 -15.52 -1.01 -19.09
CA LEU A 124 -16.89 -0.57 -18.74
C LEU A 124 -17.39 0.59 -19.60
N VAL A 125 -16.49 1.24 -20.33
CA VAL A 125 -16.75 2.44 -21.13
C VAL A 125 -16.09 2.32 -22.49
N SER A 126 -16.72 2.85 -23.54
CA SER A 126 -16.15 2.89 -24.89
C SER A 126 -15.65 4.27 -25.29
N ALA A 127 -15.72 5.24 -24.38
CA ALA A 127 -15.41 6.64 -24.58
C ALA A 127 -14.41 7.11 -23.53
N LEU A 128 -13.89 8.32 -23.71
CA LEU A 128 -13.01 8.97 -22.75
C LEU A 128 -13.70 9.06 -21.37
N SER A 129 -13.04 8.55 -20.35
CA SER A 129 -13.53 8.54 -18.97
C SER A 129 -12.59 9.23 -18.01
N TRP A 130 -13.13 9.74 -16.91
CA TRP A 130 -12.33 10.32 -15.85
C TRP A 130 -11.39 9.28 -15.22
N VAL A 131 -10.15 9.70 -14.97
CA VAL A 131 -9.23 9.07 -14.01
C VAL A 131 -9.21 9.98 -12.80
N GLY A 132 -9.19 9.41 -11.60
CA GLY A 132 -9.18 10.12 -10.31
C GLY A 132 -7.91 10.92 -10.03
N LEU A 133 -7.30 11.56 -11.04
CA LEU A 133 -6.09 12.37 -10.95
C LEU A 133 -6.35 13.80 -11.43
N THR A 134 -5.69 14.76 -10.79
CA THR A 134 -5.64 16.16 -11.22
C THR A 134 -4.22 16.68 -11.24
N GLN A 135 -3.84 17.46 -12.24
CA GLN A 135 -2.52 18.07 -12.35
C GLN A 135 -2.24 18.99 -11.17
N GLU A 136 -1.17 18.70 -10.44
CA GLU A 136 -0.68 19.50 -9.32
C GLU A 136 0.48 20.37 -9.79
N VAL A 137 0.21 21.67 -9.92
CA VAL A 137 1.15 22.61 -10.56
C VAL A 137 2.43 22.79 -9.75
N ALA A 138 2.34 22.69 -8.42
CA ALA A 138 3.49 22.91 -7.53
C ALA A 138 4.55 21.82 -7.65
N SER A 139 4.14 20.56 -7.81
CA SER A 139 5.04 19.40 -7.97
C SER A 139 5.31 19.06 -9.43
N GLY A 140 4.48 19.54 -10.37
CA GLY A 140 4.55 19.15 -11.78
C GLY A 140 3.97 17.76 -12.07
N GLY A 141 3.49 17.06 -11.03
CA GLY A 141 2.85 15.75 -11.13
C GLY A 141 1.32 15.84 -11.08
N TYR A 142 0.69 14.74 -10.68
CA TYR A 142 -0.76 14.56 -10.67
C TYR A 142 -1.16 13.90 -9.36
N ALA A 143 -1.96 14.60 -8.57
CA ALA A 143 -2.43 14.11 -7.28
C ALA A 143 -3.75 13.34 -7.46
N ALA A 144 -3.94 12.30 -6.64
CA ALA A 144 -5.20 11.58 -6.59
C ALA A 144 -6.29 12.40 -5.91
N ALA A 145 -7.51 12.34 -6.46
CA ALA A 145 -8.68 13.01 -5.91
C ALA A 145 -9.24 12.29 -4.68
N ALA A 146 -8.95 10.98 -4.54
CA ALA A 146 -9.27 10.19 -3.36
C ALA A 146 -8.07 10.14 -2.41
N ALA A 147 -8.33 10.25 -1.11
CA ALA A 147 -7.27 10.16 -0.11
C ALA A 147 -6.80 8.71 0.03
N GLY A 148 -5.49 8.49 0.12
CA GLY A 148 -4.90 7.15 0.21
C GLY A 148 -4.48 6.57 -1.14
N GLU A 149 -5.04 7.07 -2.24
CA GLU A 149 -4.66 6.68 -3.60
C GLU A 149 -3.32 7.31 -4.03
N PRO A 150 -2.45 6.56 -4.72
CA PRO A 150 -1.20 7.08 -5.23
C PRO A 150 -1.43 8.08 -6.36
N GLY A 151 -0.57 9.10 -6.42
CA GLY A 151 -0.54 10.02 -7.56
C GLY A 151 0.35 9.49 -8.70
N PHE A 152 0.67 10.38 -9.64
CA PHE A 152 1.66 10.13 -10.66
C PHE A 152 2.64 11.31 -10.82
N ALA A 153 3.91 11.00 -11.07
CA ALA A 153 4.92 11.95 -11.55
C ALA A 153 5.95 11.22 -12.42
N ALA A 154 6.60 11.95 -13.35
CA ALA A 154 7.56 11.36 -14.28
C ALA A 154 8.77 10.74 -13.58
N GLU A 155 9.22 11.41 -12.51
CA GLU A 155 10.33 11.04 -11.65
C GLU A 155 9.90 10.12 -10.49
N CYS A 156 8.74 9.46 -10.60
CA CYS A 156 8.22 8.53 -9.60
C CYS A 156 8.15 7.11 -10.19
N PRO A 157 9.21 6.29 -10.05
CA PRO A 157 9.25 4.95 -10.64
C PRO A 157 8.17 4.01 -10.10
N GLY A 158 7.75 4.18 -8.85
CA GLY A 158 6.71 3.37 -8.20
C GLY A 158 5.28 3.81 -8.49
N CYS A 159 5.09 4.98 -9.10
CA CYS A 159 3.78 5.48 -9.52
C CYS A 159 3.35 4.84 -10.85
N PHE A 160 2.04 4.71 -11.07
CA PHE A 160 1.52 4.17 -12.32
C PHE A 160 0.86 5.23 -13.21
N ALA A 161 1.26 5.24 -14.47
CA ALA A 161 0.50 5.79 -15.58
C ALA A 161 0.85 5.01 -16.86
N PRO A 162 -0.06 4.87 -17.83
CA PRO A 162 0.27 4.30 -19.12
C PRO A 162 1.26 5.20 -19.86
N GLY A 163 2.25 4.57 -20.49
CA GLY A 163 3.20 5.22 -21.40
C GLY A 163 4.56 5.52 -20.80
N ASP A 164 5.31 6.35 -21.51
CA ASP A 164 6.75 6.56 -21.30
C ASP A 164 7.09 7.51 -20.13
N GLY A 165 6.14 7.78 -19.24
CA GLY A 165 6.36 8.58 -18.03
C GLY A 165 6.47 10.10 -18.23
N GLY A 166 6.13 10.64 -19.41
CA GLY A 166 6.14 12.09 -19.66
C GLY A 166 4.91 12.85 -19.12
N PRO A 167 4.88 14.20 -19.20
CA PRO A 167 3.68 14.97 -18.89
C PRO A 167 2.55 14.58 -19.85
N PHE A 168 1.33 14.47 -19.33
CA PHE A 168 0.19 14.06 -20.12
C PHE A 168 -0.15 15.11 -21.18
N PRO A 169 -0.38 14.70 -22.44
CA PRO A 169 -0.78 15.62 -23.49
C PRO A 169 -2.09 16.33 -23.15
N ARG A 170 -2.17 17.63 -23.44
CA ARG A 170 -3.41 18.39 -23.32
C ARG A 170 -4.32 18.11 -24.49
N SER A 171 -5.60 17.89 -24.22
CA SER A 171 -6.64 17.83 -25.22
C SER A 171 -6.68 19.13 -26.03
N PRO A 172 -6.54 19.08 -27.36
CA PRO A 172 -6.62 20.28 -28.20
C PRO A 172 -8.01 20.92 -28.20
N SER A 173 -9.06 20.11 -27.99
CA SER A 173 -10.46 20.56 -28.06
C SER A 173 -11.01 21.06 -26.73
N ALA A 174 -10.43 20.63 -25.60
CA ALA A 174 -10.88 20.99 -24.26
C ALA A 174 -9.70 20.92 -23.28
N PRO A 175 -8.72 21.84 -23.34
CA PRO A 175 -7.56 21.80 -22.48
C PRO A 175 -7.96 22.09 -21.01
N GLY A 176 -7.37 21.35 -20.07
CA GLY A 176 -7.57 21.58 -18.64
C GLY A 176 -6.56 20.84 -17.79
N ASN A 177 -6.91 20.59 -16.53
CA ASN A 177 -6.03 20.01 -15.52
C ASN A 177 -6.55 18.69 -14.93
N CYS A 178 -7.71 18.19 -15.40
CA CYS A 178 -8.23 16.89 -14.98
C CYS A 178 -7.77 15.80 -15.95
N VAL A 179 -7.56 14.59 -15.44
CA VAL A 179 -6.99 13.49 -16.22
C VAL A 179 -8.09 12.56 -16.72
N ALA A 180 -7.97 12.12 -17.97
CA ALA A 180 -8.90 11.17 -18.56
C ALA A 180 -8.16 10.06 -19.31
N ASP A 181 -8.80 8.88 -19.37
CA ASP A 181 -8.34 7.69 -20.05
C ASP A 181 -9.34 7.24 -21.11
N ASP A 182 -8.87 6.74 -22.25
CA ASP A 182 -9.72 6.16 -23.30
C ASP A 182 -9.54 4.64 -23.43
N GLY A 183 -8.77 4.02 -22.51
CA GLY A 183 -8.48 2.60 -22.47
C GLY A 183 -7.62 2.05 -23.61
N ARG A 184 -7.18 2.90 -24.56
CA ARG A 184 -6.48 2.48 -25.79
C ARG A 184 -5.20 3.24 -26.03
N ALA A 185 -5.16 4.51 -25.65
CA ALA A 185 -4.02 5.38 -25.80
C ALA A 185 -2.87 4.86 -24.94
N PRO A 186 -1.63 5.04 -25.41
CA PRO A 186 -0.45 4.74 -24.62
C PRO A 186 -0.26 5.76 -23.49
N SER A 187 -1.12 6.78 -23.31
CA SER A 187 -1.00 7.78 -22.26
C SER A 187 -2.35 8.38 -21.90
N TYR A 188 -2.46 8.97 -20.71
CA TYR A 188 -3.63 9.75 -20.32
C TYR A 188 -3.69 11.11 -21.03
N LEU A 189 -4.84 11.77 -20.94
CA LEU A 189 -5.09 13.11 -21.52
C LEU A 189 -5.49 14.11 -20.44
N LEU A 190 -4.97 15.33 -20.55
CA LEU A 190 -5.44 16.47 -19.76
C LEU A 190 -6.62 17.16 -20.44
N VAL A 191 -7.73 17.26 -19.73
CA VAL A 191 -9.00 17.78 -20.22
C VAL A 191 -9.61 18.81 -19.26
N ASP A 192 -10.50 19.65 -19.79
CA ASP A 192 -11.30 20.58 -18.98
C ASP A 192 -12.20 19.81 -18.00
N CYS A 193 -11.98 20.04 -16.70
CA CYS A 193 -12.72 19.45 -15.59
C CYS A 193 -14.24 19.68 -15.64
N ALA A 194 -14.70 20.70 -16.37
CA ALA A 194 -16.12 20.98 -16.60
C ALA A 194 -16.72 20.20 -17.78
N SER A 195 -15.93 19.40 -18.50
CA SER A 195 -16.42 18.56 -19.60
C SER A 195 -17.29 17.42 -19.08
N PRO A 196 -18.40 17.07 -19.73
CA PRO A 196 -19.14 15.85 -19.39
C PRO A 196 -18.43 14.63 -20.01
N LEU A 197 -17.77 13.82 -19.19
CA LEU A 197 -17.11 12.58 -19.61
C LEU A 197 -17.73 11.37 -18.93
N ALA A 198 -17.44 10.17 -19.47
CA ALA A 198 -17.85 8.93 -18.85
C ALA A 198 -17.22 8.80 -17.45
N VAL A 199 -17.97 8.20 -16.52
CA VAL A 199 -17.54 8.03 -15.13
C VAL A 199 -17.41 6.54 -14.85
N VAL A 200 -16.22 6.13 -14.43
CA VAL A 200 -15.99 4.82 -13.84
C VAL A 200 -15.61 5.06 -12.39
N CYS A 201 -16.36 4.42 -11.49
CA CYS A 201 -16.10 4.44 -10.06
C CYS A 201 -15.40 3.15 -9.66
N GLU A 202 -14.53 3.27 -8.66
CA GLU A 202 -13.85 2.18 -7.99
C GLU A 202 -14.28 2.15 -6.52
N ARG A 203 -14.49 0.94 -6.00
CA ARG A 203 -14.84 0.70 -4.61
C ARG A 203 -14.06 -0.49 -4.06
N GLU A 204 -13.39 -0.24 -2.95
CA GLU A 204 -12.68 -1.23 -2.15
C GLU A 204 -13.67 -2.15 -1.43
N PRO A 205 -13.29 -3.41 -1.15
CA PRO A 205 -14.14 -4.34 -0.42
C PRO A 205 -14.47 -3.80 0.97
N PRO A 206 -15.77 -3.74 1.37
CA PRO A 206 -16.13 -3.29 2.71
C PRO A 206 -15.56 -4.22 3.77
N GLY A 207 -14.87 -3.68 4.78
CA GLY A 207 -14.35 -4.43 5.92
C GLY A 207 -12.86 -4.24 6.15
N ALA A 208 -12.33 -4.94 7.15
CA ALA A 208 -10.92 -4.89 7.54
C ALA A 208 -10.16 -6.13 7.06
N PHE A 209 -8.97 -5.93 6.50
CA PHE A 209 -8.01 -7.01 6.21
C PHE A 209 -6.98 -7.22 7.32
N GLY A 210 -7.01 -6.41 8.37
CA GLY A 210 -6.07 -6.49 9.46
C GLY A 210 -6.65 -6.16 10.83
N ASP A 211 -5.94 -6.60 11.85
CA ASP A 211 -6.23 -6.29 13.24
C ASP A 211 -4.98 -6.38 14.12
N GLN A 212 -5.09 -5.86 15.35
CA GLN A 212 -4.11 -6.07 16.40
C GLN A 212 -3.91 -7.55 16.70
N CYS A 213 -2.65 -7.95 16.83
CA CYS A 213 -2.23 -9.28 17.21
C CYS A 213 -0.98 -9.22 18.10
N SER A 214 -0.51 -10.38 18.56
CA SER A 214 0.74 -10.46 19.32
C SER A 214 1.89 -9.86 18.51
N GLY A 215 2.53 -8.82 19.05
CA GLY A 215 3.66 -8.13 18.42
C GLY A 215 3.31 -6.90 17.57
N GLY A 216 2.03 -6.62 17.32
CA GLY A 216 1.63 -5.42 16.59
C GLY A 216 0.30 -5.58 15.86
N TYR A 217 0.33 -5.43 14.53
CA TYR A 217 -0.85 -5.49 13.68
C TYR A 217 -0.65 -6.50 12.56
N CYS A 218 -1.51 -7.51 12.52
CA CYS A 218 -1.50 -8.53 11.50
C CYS A 218 -2.40 -8.09 10.35
N VAL A 219 -1.90 -8.22 9.13
CA VAL A 219 -2.62 -7.88 7.90
C VAL A 219 -2.57 -9.08 6.97
N ALA A 220 -3.68 -9.34 6.27
CA ALA A 220 -3.74 -10.36 5.23
C ALA A 220 -4.75 -9.94 4.15
N VAL A 221 -4.23 -9.70 2.95
CA VAL A 221 -4.96 -9.08 1.84
C VAL A 221 -5.32 -10.11 0.75
N PRO A 222 -6.33 -9.84 -0.10
CA PRO A 222 -6.76 -10.77 -1.15
C PRO A 222 -5.64 -11.17 -2.12
N GLU A 223 -4.75 -10.25 -2.45
CA GLU A 223 -3.67 -10.39 -3.44
C GLU A 223 -2.69 -11.50 -3.08
N THR A 224 -2.50 -11.75 -1.78
CA THR A 224 -1.56 -12.72 -1.26
C THR A 224 -2.21 -13.82 -0.43
N ARG A 225 -3.52 -14.00 -0.59
CA ARG A 225 -4.29 -15.09 0.02
C ARG A 225 -3.61 -16.44 -0.17
N GLY A 226 -3.35 -17.13 0.94
CA GLY A 226 -2.69 -18.44 0.98
C GLY A 226 -1.20 -18.43 0.58
N LYS A 227 -0.58 -17.26 0.46
CA LYS A 227 0.84 -17.10 0.09
C LYS A 227 1.65 -16.30 1.10
N LYS A 228 1.09 -15.20 1.61
CA LYS A 228 1.76 -14.32 2.58
C LYS A 228 0.77 -13.78 3.60
N ARG A 229 1.30 -13.48 4.77
CA ARG A 229 0.69 -12.70 5.83
C ARG A 229 1.70 -11.65 6.29
N TYR A 230 1.20 -10.55 6.84
CA TYR A 230 2.05 -9.44 7.25
C TYR A 230 1.88 -9.14 8.73
N LEU A 231 2.96 -8.65 9.35
CA LEU A 231 2.95 -8.12 10.70
C LEU A 231 3.64 -6.75 10.70
N TYR A 232 2.88 -5.70 10.98
CA TYR A 232 3.44 -4.40 11.31
C TYR A 232 3.83 -4.36 12.78
N VAL A 233 5.12 -4.16 13.06
CA VAL A 233 5.65 -4.02 14.41
C VAL A 233 5.84 -2.54 14.72
N PRO A 234 5.05 -1.95 15.64
CA PRO A 234 5.07 -0.51 15.93
C PRO A 234 6.30 -0.07 16.73
N VAL A 235 7.07 -1.01 17.29
CA VAL A 235 8.23 -0.71 18.14
C VAL A 235 9.44 -0.35 17.27
N PRO A 236 9.99 0.87 17.36
CA PRO A 236 11.07 1.28 16.48
C PRO A 236 12.40 0.54 16.73
N ALA A 237 12.98 0.03 15.66
CA ALA A 237 14.24 -0.71 15.65
C ALA A 237 15.17 -0.18 14.54
N ALA A 238 16.48 -0.37 14.71
CA ALA A 238 17.42 -0.19 13.61
C ALA A 238 17.15 -1.23 12.51
N ALA A 239 17.58 -0.97 11.27
CA ALA A 239 17.30 -1.83 10.13
C ALA A 239 17.65 -3.32 10.36
N GLU A 240 18.85 -3.60 10.86
CA GLU A 240 19.31 -4.97 11.14
C GLU A 240 18.58 -5.61 12.33
N GLU A 241 18.22 -4.81 13.35
CA GLU A 241 17.40 -5.29 14.47
C GLU A 241 15.99 -5.68 13.98
N ALA A 242 15.40 -4.86 13.09
CA ALA A 242 14.10 -5.11 12.49
C ALA A 242 14.10 -6.37 11.62
N LYS A 243 15.15 -6.54 10.80
CA LYS A 243 15.37 -7.74 9.99
C LYS A 243 15.45 -9.00 10.87
N GLY A 244 16.31 -8.99 11.88
CA GLY A 244 16.42 -10.10 12.82
C GLY A 244 15.13 -10.37 13.59
N GLY A 245 14.35 -9.31 13.88
CA GLY A 245 13.02 -9.41 14.45
C GLY A 245 12.05 -10.21 13.57
N CYS A 246 12.00 -9.93 12.27
CA CYS A 246 11.16 -10.70 11.35
C CYS A 246 11.66 -12.14 11.14
N GLU A 247 12.98 -12.35 11.09
CA GLU A 247 13.59 -13.69 10.98
C GLU A 247 13.27 -14.57 12.19
N ALA A 248 13.23 -14.00 13.39
CA ALA A 248 12.82 -14.71 14.61
C ALA A 248 11.37 -15.20 14.58
N LEU A 249 10.51 -14.59 13.75
CA LEU A 249 9.13 -15.01 13.52
C LEU A 249 9.01 -16.04 12.37
N GLY A 250 10.14 -16.48 11.82
CA GLY A 250 10.18 -17.39 10.67
C GLY A 250 9.92 -16.70 9.32
N GLY A 251 9.97 -15.36 9.29
CA GLY A 251 9.69 -14.54 8.12
C GLY A 251 10.88 -13.68 7.69
N SER A 252 10.58 -12.60 6.98
CA SER A 252 11.55 -11.56 6.59
C SER A 252 10.91 -10.19 6.70
N LEU A 253 11.71 -9.11 6.56
CA LEU A 253 11.13 -7.83 6.18
C LEU A 253 10.35 -8.01 4.86
N VAL A 254 9.28 -7.25 4.71
CA VAL A 254 8.36 -7.39 3.58
C VAL A 254 9.06 -7.19 2.23
N LEU A 255 8.71 -8.07 1.28
CA LEU A 255 9.15 -8.04 -0.12
C LEU A 255 7.89 -8.00 -0.98
N PHE A 256 7.53 -6.83 -1.52
CA PHE A 256 6.32 -6.70 -2.34
C PHE A 256 6.56 -7.26 -3.75
N ASP A 257 5.83 -8.30 -4.13
CA ASP A 257 5.97 -8.94 -5.44
C ASP A 257 5.12 -8.24 -6.52
N SER A 258 4.15 -7.43 -6.13
CA SER A 258 3.35 -6.59 -7.03
C SER A 258 3.09 -5.18 -6.45
N ALA A 259 2.79 -4.21 -7.31
CA ALA A 259 2.31 -2.89 -6.88
C ALA A 259 0.97 -3.00 -6.14
N SER A 260 0.06 -3.84 -6.66
CA SER A 260 -1.22 -4.17 -6.02
C SER A 260 -1.07 -4.71 -4.59
N GLU A 261 -0.13 -5.64 -4.35
CA GLU A 261 0.16 -6.16 -3.02
C GLU A 261 0.61 -5.05 -2.06
N ARG A 262 1.54 -4.19 -2.51
CA ARG A 262 2.03 -3.07 -1.72
C ARG A 262 0.89 -2.14 -1.31
N GLU A 263 0.06 -1.75 -2.28
CA GLU A 263 -1.01 -0.77 -2.06
C GLU A 263 -2.09 -1.33 -1.13
N ALA A 264 -2.53 -2.58 -1.34
CA ALA A 264 -3.51 -3.22 -0.47
C ALA A 264 -3.03 -3.32 0.99
N VAL A 265 -1.77 -3.71 1.21
CA VAL A 265 -1.20 -3.81 2.56
C VAL A 265 -1.09 -2.44 3.22
N LEU A 266 -0.62 -1.42 2.49
CA LEU A 266 -0.40 -0.09 3.05
C LEU A 266 -1.71 0.68 3.23
N ALA A 267 -2.71 0.48 2.36
CA ALA A 267 -4.07 1.00 2.52
C ALA A 267 -4.72 0.47 3.79
N GLU A 268 -4.55 -0.83 4.10
CA GLU A 268 -5.07 -1.39 5.35
C GLU A 268 -4.40 -0.78 6.58
N LEU A 269 -3.08 -0.58 6.55
CA LEU A 269 -2.37 0.10 7.65
C LEU A 269 -2.80 1.57 7.80
N GLN A 270 -3.03 2.28 6.69
CA GLN A 270 -3.59 3.64 6.68
C GLN A 270 -4.97 3.69 7.31
N ARG A 271 -5.87 2.77 6.91
CA ARG A 271 -7.22 2.65 7.47
C ARG A 271 -7.19 2.40 8.97
N LEU A 272 -6.30 1.53 9.44
CA LEU A 272 -6.11 1.26 10.88
C LEU A 272 -5.59 2.49 11.64
N ALA A 273 -4.67 3.25 11.05
CA ALA A 273 -4.17 4.50 11.63
C ALA A 273 -5.30 5.54 11.83
N LEU A 274 -6.22 5.64 10.86
CA LEU A 274 -7.36 6.56 10.88
C LEU A 274 -8.43 6.17 11.92
N LEU A 275 -8.83 4.90 11.96
CA LEU A 275 -9.96 4.45 12.79
C LEU A 275 -9.67 4.48 14.29
N ARG A 276 -8.42 4.32 14.71
CA ARG A 276 -8.09 4.11 16.12
C ARG A 276 -7.58 5.35 16.86
N SER A 277 -7.52 6.53 16.22
CA SER A 277 -6.77 7.68 16.75
C SER A 277 -5.36 7.28 17.22
N ALA A 278 -4.83 6.21 16.61
CA ALA A 278 -3.75 5.45 17.18
C ALA A 278 -2.46 6.09 16.76
N ARG A 279 -1.80 6.77 17.71
CA ARG A 279 -0.37 7.12 17.67
C ARG A 279 0.55 5.88 17.57
N LEU A 280 0.02 4.72 17.18
CA LEU A 280 0.67 3.42 17.18
C LEU A 280 1.16 3.03 15.79
N ILE A 281 0.57 3.55 14.72
CA ILE A 281 1.11 3.42 13.37
C ILE A 281 1.93 4.67 13.09
N ALA A 282 3.24 4.51 12.97
CA ALA A 282 4.13 5.58 12.54
C ALA A 282 4.00 5.80 11.03
N ASP A 283 4.47 6.97 10.62
CA ASP A 283 4.37 7.46 9.26
C ASP A 283 5.13 6.61 8.24
N GLU A 284 6.07 5.78 8.70
CA GLU A 284 6.95 5.01 7.84
C GLU A 284 7.35 3.68 8.49
N ALA A 285 7.67 2.68 7.67
CA ALA A 285 8.18 1.40 8.13
C ALA A 285 9.32 0.85 7.26
N TRP A 286 10.25 0.13 7.89
CA TRP A 286 11.27 -0.65 7.18
C TRP A 286 10.66 -1.71 6.28
N VAL A 287 11.25 -1.85 5.09
CA VAL A 287 10.99 -2.95 4.16
C VAL A 287 12.29 -3.65 3.76
N GLY A 288 12.17 -4.76 3.04
CA GLY A 288 13.31 -5.63 2.76
C GLY A 288 14.26 -5.17 1.67
N LEU A 289 14.20 -3.91 1.19
CA LEU A 289 15.09 -3.39 0.14
C LEU A 289 16.20 -2.53 0.76
N ALA A 290 17.46 -2.89 0.54
CA ALA A 290 18.62 -2.17 1.06
C ALA A 290 19.79 -2.15 0.07
N ALA A 291 20.63 -1.12 0.18
CA ALA A 291 21.86 -0.98 -0.59
C ALA A 291 23.06 -1.03 0.38
N PRO A 292 23.92 -2.08 0.32
CA PRO A 292 24.94 -2.35 1.33
C PRO A 292 26.18 -1.40 1.31
N GLY A 293 26.09 -0.24 0.64
CA GLY A 293 27.15 0.79 0.65
C GLY A 293 28.43 0.44 -0.12
N ASP A 294 28.50 -0.74 -0.73
CA ASP A 294 29.66 -1.22 -1.51
C ASP A 294 29.59 -0.88 -3.00
N GLY A 295 28.56 -0.13 -3.41
CA GLY A 295 28.30 0.23 -4.81
C GLY A 295 27.56 -0.83 -5.61
N GLY A 296 27.08 -1.92 -4.98
CA GLY A 296 26.33 -3.01 -5.62
C GLY A 296 24.88 -2.72 -6.00
N GLY A 297 24.36 -1.52 -5.69
CA GLY A 297 22.97 -1.15 -5.88
C GLY A 297 22.03 -1.72 -4.81
N PHE A 298 20.72 -1.52 -4.98
CA PHE A 298 19.72 -2.03 -4.04
C PHE A 298 19.40 -3.51 -4.29
N LEU A 299 19.37 -4.28 -3.21
CA LEU A 299 19.04 -5.69 -3.16
C LEU A 299 17.89 -5.91 -2.17
N TRP A 300 17.01 -6.82 -2.52
CA TRP A 300 16.03 -7.36 -1.60
C TRP A 300 16.72 -8.28 -0.59
N ASP A 301 16.15 -8.44 0.60
CA ASP A 301 16.71 -9.28 1.67
C ASP A 301 16.81 -10.77 1.29
N ASP A 302 16.14 -11.20 0.21
CA ASP A 302 16.31 -12.51 -0.41
C ASP A 302 17.49 -12.58 -1.41
N GLY A 303 18.31 -11.53 -1.47
CA GLY A 303 19.50 -11.41 -2.31
C GLY A 303 19.23 -11.06 -3.77
N ARG A 304 17.98 -10.89 -4.18
CA ARG A 304 17.63 -10.54 -5.57
C ARG A 304 17.79 -9.04 -5.82
N ALA A 305 18.16 -8.70 -7.06
CA ALA A 305 18.24 -7.31 -7.49
C ALA A 305 16.88 -6.61 -7.40
N GLU A 306 16.89 -5.30 -7.11
CA GLU A 306 15.69 -4.47 -7.03
C GLU A 306 14.74 -4.69 -8.22
N SER A 307 15.29 -4.73 -9.44
CA SER A 307 14.56 -4.86 -10.71
C SER A 307 13.79 -6.18 -10.88
N THR A 308 13.94 -7.14 -9.98
CA THR A 308 13.17 -8.38 -9.98
C THR A 308 11.74 -8.23 -9.46
N ARG A 309 11.41 -7.07 -8.88
CA ARG A 309 10.09 -6.70 -8.37
C ARG A 309 9.70 -5.32 -8.90
N PRO A 310 8.41 -4.94 -8.84
CA PRO A 310 7.99 -3.62 -9.27
C PRO A 310 8.73 -2.53 -8.48
N PRO A 311 9.03 -1.39 -9.12
CA PRO A 311 9.61 -0.26 -8.42
C PRO A 311 8.70 0.19 -7.28
N LEU A 312 9.32 0.58 -6.16
CA LEU A 312 8.63 1.09 -4.98
C LEU A 312 8.96 2.55 -4.70
N TRP A 313 9.90 3.15 -5.45
CA TRP A 313 10.39 4.50 -5.15
C TRP A 313 9.37 5.59 -5.44
N GLY A 314 9.27 6.53 -4.50
CA GLY A 314 8.54 7.76 -4.68
C GLY A 314 9.26 8.76 -5.58
N VAL A 315 8.72 9.98 -5.62
CA VAL A 315 9.25 11.09 -6.41
C VAL A 315 10.72 11.35 -6.09
N SER A 316 11.57 11.29 -7.12
CA SER A 316 13.02 11.55 -7.04
C SER A 316 13.79 10.59 -6.12
N GLU A 317 13.26 9.43 -5.79
CA GLU A 317 13.96 8.40 -5.01
C GLU A 317 14.50 7.28 -5.94
N PRO A 318 15.59 6.59 -5.56
CA PRO A 318 16.37 6.77 -4.34
C PRO A 318 17.33 7.97 -4.43
N ARG A 319 17.31 8.87 -3.43
CA ARG A 319 18.23 10.04 -3.36
C ARG A 319 19.62 9.72 -2.84
N ARG A 320 19.82 8.51 -2.32
CA ARG A 320 21.10 8.01 -1.78
C ARG A 320 21.43 6.68 -2.44
N ALA A 321 22.72 6.43 -2.60
CA ALA A 321 23.22 5.17 -3.17
C ALA A 321 23.35 4.04 -2.12
N GLU A 322 23.13 4.36 -0.84
CA GLU A 322 23.24 3.43 0.29
C GLU A 322 22.12 3.68 1.30
N GLY A 323 21.86 2.66 2.12
CA GLY A 323 20.84 2.67 3.17
C GLY A 323 19.71 1.70 2.87
N ARG A 324 18.64 1.79 3.66
CA ARG A 324 17.47 0.90 3.54
C ARG A 324 16.21 1.69 3.19
N ALA A 325 15.35 1.06 2.41
CA ALA A 325 14.07 1.62 2.03
C ALA A 325 13.09 1.60 3.20
N VAL A 326 12.30 2.67 3.29
CA VAL A 326 11.10 2.74 4.12
C VAL A 326 9.92 3.12 3.26
N VAL A 327 8.76 2.51 3.51
CA VAL A 327 7.49 2.87 2.86
C VAL A 327 6.71 3.85 3.71
N LEU A 328 6.02 4.79 3.05
CA LEU A 328 5.16 5.77 3.70
C LEU A 328 3.77 5.16 4.01
N ILE A 329 3.33 5.24 5.27
CA ILE A 329 2.06 4.67 5.77
C ILE A 329 1.04 5.76 6.10
N VAL A 330 1.38 7.06 6.10
CA VAL A 330 0.38 8.09 6.42
C VAL A 330 -0.55 8.32 5.23
N PRO A 331 -1.87 8.34 5.43
CA PRO A 331 -2.75 8.98 4.46
C PRO A 331 -2.48 10.49 4.52
N PRO A 332 -2.18 11.16 3.41
CA PRO A 332 -1.66 12.50 3.50
C PRO A 332 -2.73 13.40 4.10
N THR A 333 -2.35 14.26 5.06
CA THR A 333 -3.25 15.30 5.59
C THR A 333 -3.59 16.36 4.54
N ALA A 334 -3.00 16.26 3.34
CA ALA A 334 -3.24 17.12 2.19
C ALA A 334 -3.33 16.26 0.91
N VAL A 335 -4.30 16.56 0.05
CA VAL A 335 -4.59 15.90 -1.25
C VAL A 335 -3.51 16.21 -2.31
N THR A 336 -2.26 16.46 -1.90
CA THR A 336 -1.17 16.93 -2.77
C THR A 336 0.08 16.06 -2.72
N ASP A 337 0.14 15.06 -1.84
CA ASP A 337 1.26 14.11 -1.83
C ASP A 337 1.03 13.03 -2.90
N ILE A 338 1.99 12.92 -3.81
CA ILE A 338 1.97 11.98 -4.93
C ILE A 338 2.63 10.65 -4.52
N SER A 339 3.46 10.66 -3.47
CA SER A 339 4.28 9.52 -3.05
C SER A 339 3.66 8.68 -1.94
N VAL A 340 2.35 8.81 -1.71
CA VAL A 340 1.62 8.01 -0.73
C VAL A 340 1.87 6.52 -1.02
N GLN A 341 2.15 5.73 0.02
CA GLN A 341 2.47 4.29 -0.09
C GLN A 341 3.77 3.94 -0.84
N LEU A 342 4.56 4.93 -1.25
CA LEU A 342 5.84 4.71 -1.92
C LEU A 342 7.01 4.83 -0.95
N ALA A 343 8.17 4.43 -1.43
CA ALA A 343 9.38 4.29 -0.64
C ALA A 343 10.37 5.42 -0.84
N ARG A 344 11.17 5.63 0.20
CA ARG A 344 12.37 6.48 0.17
C ARG A 344 13.52 5.80 0.91
N VAL A 345 14.75 6.19 0.60
CA VAL A 345 15.93 5.62 1.27
C VAL A 345 16.35 6.45 2.48
N VAL A 346 16.65 5.78 3.59
CA VAL A 346 17.09 6.38 4.86
C VAL A 346 18.31 5.67 5.44
N ASP A 347 18.96 6.28 6.43
CA ASP A 347 20.11 5.69 7.12
C ASP A 347 19.64 4.50 7.98
N GLU A 348 20.28 3.35 7.83
CA GLU A 348 19.96 2.09 8.51
C GLU A 348 20.06 2.14 10.03
N ARG A 349 20.77 3.14 10.58
CA ARG A 349 20.90 3.38 12.01
C ARG A 349 19.69 4.10 12.60
N GLU A 350 18.84 4.69 11.76
CA GLU A 350 17.59 5.29 12.22
C GLU A 350 16.70 4.20 12.86
N ARG A 351 15.91 4.57 13.87
CA ARG A 351 15.00 3.63 14.53
C ARG A 351 13.59 3.85 14.02
N ARG A 352 13.00 2.83 13.40
CA ARG A 352 11.68 2.91 12.78
C ARG A 352 10.88 1.62 13.01
N PRO A 353 9.54 1.71 13.03
CA PRO A 353 8.69 0.52 12.90
C PRO A 353 9.04 -0.27 11.63
N TYR A 354 8.55 -1.50 11.54
CA TYR A 354 8.92 -2.39 10.44
C TYR A 354 7.78 -3.32 10.08
N LEU A 355 7.77 -3.74 8.81
CA LEU A 355 6.77 -4.64 8.26
C LEU A 355 7.43 -5.98 7.94
N CYS A 356 6.97 -7.03 8.62
CA CYS A 356 7.37 -8.41 8.34
C CYS A 356 6.39 -9.07 7.38
N GLN A 357 6.87 -10.06 6.62
CA GLN A 357 6.07 -11.04 5.90
C GLN A 357 6.40 -12.47 6.37
N TYR A 358 5.42 -13.36 6.35
CA TYR A 358 5.55 -14.80 6.64
C TYR A 358 4.48 -15.61 5.91
#